data_AF-A0A1M3N8M8-F1
#
_entry.id   AF-A0A1M3N8M8-F1
#
_cell.length_a   1.000
_cell.length_b   1.000
_cell.length_c   1.000
_cell.angle_alpha   90.00
_cell.angle_beta   90.00
_cell.angle_gamma   90.00
#
_symmetry.space_group_name_H-M   'P 1'
#
loop_
_entity.id
_entity.type
_entity.pdbx_description
1 polymer ?
#
loop_
_entity_poly.entity_id
_entity_poly.type
_entity_poly.pdbx_seq_one_letter_code
_entity_poly.pdbx_strand_id
1 'polypeptide(L)'
;MEQDIGIVCGHCEAYAALRTTTCPSCSNRLALGAFGASLPHEARLSPTPAESLRAAPSEPPVSKAPPTTREAARLAGNGSAPPDDRSRAARGDVPDPLVVGRTTPDPGPGRADARKPGSSPPPSTRGGRPSGAIASVKSSSKPKSLSLEELMDQAKNFVCRSCSTPVPVGHKFCGRCGAAVPPEIMNARTQFFGQLQAPGKAKLILIRGEGVEGLSYQLNAEQHVVGKAGQLVFPDDPFVSPRHANFFYRNGTLCVRDEGSLNGVYVRVRGSVEIVPEDHFLAGEQVFRVDATPKLNDQPGPDGTYFYSSPKHQSSFRITQVLQGSGLGMTVCARNSSLQIGREGGDLNFPTDLYMSGSHCKIEESGGGLTLTDMGSRNGTYIRLKAERELGHGDYLFIGRKLLRVEITAA
;
A
#
# COMPACT_ATOMS: atom_id res chain seq x y z
N MET A 1 13.82 13.94 -40.60
CA MET A 1 14.21 13.50 -39.24
C MET A 1 14.28 12.00 -39.30
N GLU A 2 15.46 11.46 -39.54
CA GLU A 2 15.67 10.02 -39.65
C GLU A 2 15.66 9.41 -38.25
N GLN A 3 14.90 8.33 -38.07
CA GLN A 3 14.78 7.64 -36.79
C GLN A 3 15.80 6.50 -36.77
N ASP A 4 17.00 6.80 -36.27
CA ASP A 4 18.08 5.83 -36.17
C ASP A 4 17.70 4.73 -35.16
N ILE A 5 17.76 3.47 -35.60
CA ILE A 5 17.34 2.32 -34.79
C ILE A 5 18.56 1.79 -34.03
N GLY A 6 18.42 1.55 -32.73
CA GLY A 6 19.51 1.09 -31.87
C GLY A 6 19.08 0.33 -30.64
N ILE A 7 20.04 0.10 -29.75
CA ILE A 7 19.94 -0.72 -28.54
C ILE A 7 20.33 0.12 -27.33
N VAL A 8 19.55 0.01 -26.26
CA VAL A 8 19.89 0.59 -24.96
C VAL A 8 20.74 -0.40 -24.17
N CYS A 9 21.87 0.04 -23.61
CA CYS A 9 22.73 -0.82 -22.81
C CYS A 9 22.10 -1.14 -21.44
N GLY A 10 21.71 -2.40 -21.20
CA GLY A 10 21.19 -2.88 -19.90
C GLY A 10 22.19 -2.91 -18.72
N HIS A 11 23.19 -2.01 -18.70
CA HIS A 11 24.13 -1.81 -17.61
C HIS A 11 24.41 -0.33 -17.30
N CYS A 12 24.26 0.57 -18.29
CA CYS A 12 24.45 2.02 -18.09
C CYS A 12 23.41 2.90 -18.80
N GLU A 13 22.39 2.28 -19.41
CA GLU A 13 21.25 2.92 -20.11
C GLU A 13 21.62 3.83 -21.30
N ALA A 14 22.90 3.91 -21.66
CA ALA A 14 23.34 4.58 -22.87
C ALA A 14 22.85 3.86 -24.14
N TYR A 15 22.34 4.66 -25.09
CA TYR A 15 22.01 4.24 -26.45
C TYR A 15 23.29 3.86 -27.23
N ALA A 16 23.16 2.86 -28.10
CA ALA A 16 24.15 2.48 -29.10
C ALA A 16 23.44 2.12 -30.42
N ALA A 17 24.00 2.49 -31.56
CA ALA A 17 23.40 2.20 -32.87
C ALA A 17 23.33 0.70 -33.17
N LEU A 18 22.42 0.28 -34.06
CA LEU A 18 22.31 -1.12 -34.47
C LEU A 18 23.66 -1.68 -34.95
N ARG A 19 23.93 -2.95 -34.65
CA ARG A 19 25.17 -3.70 -34.93
C ARG A 19 26.40 -3.31 -34.08
N THR A 20 26.30 -2.39 -33.12
CA THR A 20 27.35 -2.23 -32.09
C THR A 20 27.42 -3.48 -31.18
N THR A 21 28.61 -4.07 -31.04
CA THR A 21 28.82 -5.29 -30.24
C THR A 21 29.14 -5.01 -28.77
N THR A 22 29.55 -3.78 -28.47
CA THR A 22 29.80 -3.25 -27.12
C THR A 22 29.21 -1.85 -26.98
N CYS A 23 28.83 -1.49 -25.75
CA CYS A 23 28.31 -0.16 -25.44
C CYS A 23 29.43 0.89 -25.52
N PRO A 24 29.24 2.04 -26.20
CA PRO A 24 30.27 3.08 -26.30
C PRO A 24 30.56 3.79 -24.98
N SER A 25 29.65 3.72 -23.99
CA SER A 25 29.76 4.45 -22.71
C SER A 25 30.43 3.64 -21.59
N CYS A 26 30.28 2.31 -21.58
CA CYS A 26 30.80 1.44 -20.51
C CYS A 26 31.50 0.17 -21.00
N SER A 27 31.70 -0.01 -22.31
CA SER A 27 32.30 -1.19 -22.95
C SER A 27 31.57 -2.53 -22.72
N ASN A 28 30.46 -2.57 -21.97
CA ASN A 28 29.69 -3.79 -21.74
C ASN A 28 29.19 -4.38 -23.07
N ARG A 29 29.21 -5.71 -23.19
CA ARG A 29 28.87 -6.42 -24.43
C ARG A 29 27.36 -6.37 -24.69
N LEU A 30 26.97 -5.84 -25.85
CA LEU A 30 25.58 -5.79 -26.28
C LEU A 30 25.22 -7.11 -26.95
N ALA A 31 24.40 -7.90 -26.27
CA ALA A 31 24.17 -9.31 -26.59
C ALA A 31 23.15 -9.53 -27.72
N LEU A 32 23.49 -9.13 -28.96
CA LEU A 32 22.90 -9.69 -30.17
C LEU A 32 23.97 -10.41 -31.00
N GLY A 33 24.15 -11.71 -30.73
CA GLY A 33 24.78 -12.62 -31.69
C GLY A 33 23.84 -12.86 -32.87
N ALA A 34 24.40 -12.94 -34.09
CA ALA A 34 23.60 -13.19 -35.28
C ALA A 34 23.00 -14.61 -35.28
N PHE A 35 21.77 -14.75 -35.77
CA PHE A 35 21.22 -16.05 -36.14
C PHE A 35 21.94 -16.57 -37.39
N GLY A 36 22.64 -17.70 -37.29
CA GLY A 36 23.20 -18.40 -38.46
C GLY A 36 24.26 -19.44 -38.14
N ALA A 37 24.21 -20.56 -38.86
CA ALA A 37 25.23 -21.63 -38.96
C ALA A 37 25.71 -22.30 -37.67
N SER A 38 25.08 -23.44 -37.33
CA SER A 38 25.65 -24.46 -36.45
C SER A 38 26.62 -25.37 -37.20
N LEU A 39 27.87 -25.50 -36.74
CA LEU A 39 28.75 -26.66 -36.97
C LEU A 39 29.64 -26.90 -35.73
N PRO A 40 30.15 -28.13 -35.50
CA PRO A 40 30.65 -28.53 -34.18
C PRO A 40 32.16 -28.41 -33.97
N HIS A 41 32.52 -28.23 -32.70
CA HIS A 41 33.66 -28.84 -31.98
C HIS A 41 35.04 -28.91 -32.65
N GLU A 42 35.97 -28.09 -32.17
CA GLU A 42 37.31 -28.54 -31.72
C GLU A 42 37.96 -27.47 -30.81
N ALA A 43 39.13 -27.75 -30.22
CA ALA A 43 39.65 -27.00 -29.07
C ALA A 43 40.94 -26.15 -29.30
N ARG A 44 41.30 -25.42 -28.23
CA ARG A 44 42.65 -24.95 -27.81
C ARG A 44 43.24 -23.61 -28.33
N LEU A 45 43.74 -22.87 -27.31
CA LEU A 45 44.93 -22.01 -27.25
C LEU A 45 44.92 -20.60 -27.87
N SER A 46 45.22 -19.62 -27.00
CA SER A 46 45.77 -18.28 -27.32
C SER A 46 47.24 -18.39 -27.79
N PRO A 47 47.81 -17.37 -28.48
CA PRO A 47 48.32 -16.19 -27.76
C PRO A 47 48.06 -14.85 -28.49
N THR A 48 48.94 -13.85 -28.29
CA THR A 48 48.73 -12.40 -28.51
C THR A 48 49.54 -11.86 -29.73
N PRO A 49 49.99 -10.57 -29.82
CA PRO A 49 49.28 -9.57 -30.63
C PRO A 49 50.11 -8.84 -31.71
N ALA A 50 49.44 -8.13 -32.61
CA ALA A 50 49.96 -7.03 -33.44
C ALA A 50 48.83 -5.99 -33.60
N GLU A 51 48.97 -4.74 -33.17
CA GLU A 51 49.74 -3.62 -33.77
C GLU A 51 49.10 -2.98 -35.02
N SER A 52 48.83 -1.66 -34.88
CA SER A 52 48.93 -0.62 -35.92
C SER A 52 47.85 -0.60 -37.04
N LEU A 53 47.31 0.54 -37.48
CA LEU A 53 47.79 1.93 -37.44
C LEU A 53 46.71 2.99 -37.06
N ARG A 54 47.16 4.25 -36.97
CA ARG A 54 46.36 5.46 -36.64
C ARG A 54 45.71 6.08 -37.88
N ALA A 55 44.54 6.70 -37.70
CA ALA A 55 44.18 7.97 -38.35
C ALA A 55 43.16 8.73 -37.47
N ALA A 56 43.19 10.06 -37.49
CA ALA A 56 42.30 10.95 -36.71
C ALA A 56 41.96 12.20 -37.57
N PRO A 57 41.32 13.26 -37.05
CA PRO A 57 39.93 13.54 -37.36
C PRO A 57 39.70 14.84 -38.16
N SER A 58 38.45 15.10 -38.55
CA SER A 58 37.97 16.42 -38.95
C SER A 58 36.62 16.72 -38.27
N GLU A 59 36.45 17.97 -37.83
CA GLU A 59 35.30 18.44 -37.03
C GLU A 59 34.61 19.65 -37.74
N PRO A 60 33.70 20.45 -37.14
CA PRO A 60 32.38 20.73 -37.71
C PRO A 60 32.27 22.12 -38.38
N PRO A 61 31.03 22.61 -38.70
CA PRO A 61 30.49 23.65 -37.82
C PRO A 61 28.94 23.75 -37.65
N VAL A 62 28.50 23.78 -36.38
CA VAL A 62 27.71 24.83 -35.67
C VAL A 62 26.51 25.58 -36.35
N SER A 63 25.48 25.87 -35.51
CA SER A 63 24.46 26.97 -35.62
C SER A 63 23.19 26.71 -36.47
N LYS A 64 21.96 27.17 -36.14
CA LYS A 64 21.41 28.02 -35.04
C LYS A 64 19.87 27.85 -34.91
N ALA A 65 19.26 28.46 -33.87
CA ALA A 65 17.81 28.64 -33.66
C ALA A 65 17.55 29.94 -32.84
N PRO A 66 16.32 30.27 -32.38
CA PRO A 66 15.06 30.54 -33.09
C PRO A 66 14.59 32.01 -32.84
N PRO A 67 13.31 32.36 -33.07
CA PRO A 67 12.63 33.38 -32.24
C PRO A 67 11.23 32.94 -31.72
N THR A 68 10.58 33.81 -30.93
CA THR A 68 9.43 33.52 -30.05
C THR A 68 8.27 34.54 -30.17
N THR A 69 7.34 34.55 -29.19
CA THR A 69 6.20 35.49 -28.97
C THR A 69 4.90 35.13 -29.72
N ARG A 70 3.67 35.50 -29.29
CA ARG A 70 3.22 36.42 -28.21
C ARG A 70 1.74 36.18 -27.79
N GLU A 71 1.35 36.58 -26.57
CA GLU A 71 0.05 37.13 -26.04
C GLU A 71 -1.35 36.68 -26.59
N ALA A 72 -2.51 36.81 -25.92
CA ALA A 72 -2.94 37.31 -24.59
C ALA A 72 -4.30 36.68 -24.18
N ALA A 73 -4.89 37.09 -23.03
CA ALA A 73 -6.16 36.58 -22.48
C ALA A 73 -7.35 37.58 -22.58
N ARG A 74 -8.61 37.15 -22.26
CA ARG A 74 -9.56 37.83 -21.33
C ARG A 74 -11.03 37.28 -21.27
N LEU A 75 -11.52 37.11 -20.04
CA LEU A 75 -12.88 37.37 -19.46
C LEU A 75 -14.17 36.57 -19.84
N ALA A 76 -15.05 36.56 -18.81
CA ALA A 76 -16.52 36.33 -18.75
C ALA A 76 -17.08 34.89 -18.96
N GLY A 77 -18.22 34.52 -18.35
CA GLY A 77 -18.97 35.19 -17.25
C GLY A 77 -20.46 34.78 -17.12
N ASN A 78 -20.90 34.44 -15.90
CA ASN A 78 -22.28 34.16 -15.46
C ASN A 78 -23.01 32.92 -16.07
N GLY A 79 -24.11 32.50 -15.42
CA GLY A 79 -24.96 31.35 -15.80
C GLY A 79 -26.35 31.42 -15.14
N SER A 80 -27.21 30.42 -15.41
CA SER A 80 -28.65 30.42 -15.00
C SER A 80 -29.22 29.01 -14.77
N ALA A 81 -30.26 28.89 -13.93
CA ALA A 81 -31.18 27.75 -13.75
C ALA A 81 -32.43 28.22 -12.96
N PRO A 82 -33.52 27.44 -12.77
CA PRO A 82 -34.02 26.24 -13.48
C PRO A 82 -35.33 26.58 -14.25
N PRO A 83 -36.30 25.65 -14.44
CA PRO A 83 -37.39 25.48 -13.45
C PRO A 83 -37.94 24.03 -13.27
N ASP A 84 -38.91 23.86 -12.38
CA ASP A 84 -39.60 22.61 -11.96
C ASP A 84 -40.78 22.18 -12.87
N ASP A 85 -41.34 20.95 -12.71
CA ASP A 85 -42.55 20.72 -11.88
C ASP A 85 -43.02 19.23 -11.71
N ARG A 86 -43.85 19.02 -10.67
CA ARG A 86 -44.78 17.91 -10.24
C ARG A 86 -45.23 16.86 -11.30
N SER A 87 -45.62 15.61 -10.97
CA SER A 87 -45.78 14.81 -9.72
C SER A 87 -45.85 13.27 -10.08
N ARG A 88 -46.49 12.26 -9.46
CA ARG A 88 -47.61 12.10 -8.47
C ARG A 88 -47.50 10.77 -7.65
N ALA A 89 -48.59 10.04 -7.34
CA ALA A 89 -48.63 8.99 -6.29
C ALA A 89 -49.71 7.89 -6.43
N ALA A 90 -49.44 6.68 -5.90
CA ALA A 90 -50.34 5.60 -5.41
C ALA A 90 -49.48 4.36 -5.01
N ARG A 91 -49.87 3.34 -4.21
CA ARG A 91 -50.70 3.10 -3.01
C ARG A 91 -50.95 1.55 -2.94
N GLY A 92 -50.70 0.91 -1.79
CA GLY A 92 -51.21 -0.44 -1.42
C GLY A 92 -50.48 -1.66 -2.01
N ASP A 93 -50.55 -2.86 -1.44
CA ASP A 93 -51.04 -3.30 -0.11
C ASP A 93 -50.44 -4.69 0.26
N VAL A 94 -50.61 -5.18 1.49
CA VAL A 94 -50.06 -6.46 2.02
C VAL A 94 -51.20 -7.44 2.38
N PRO A 95 -51.01 -8.76 2.22
CA PRO A 95 -51.27 -9.65 3.36
C PRO A 95 -50.34 -10.88 3.50
N ASP A 96 -50.03 -11.21 4.76
CA ASP A 96 -49.62 -12.55 5.27
C ASP A 96 -50.92 -13.40 5.53
N PRO A 97 -50.94 -14.67 6.05
CA PRO A 97 -49.91 -15.41 6.81
C PRO A 97 -49.78 -16.92 6.48
N LEU A 98 -48.92 -17.67 7.21
CA LEU A 98 -49.37 -18.76 8.13
C LEU A 98 -48.25 -19.40 8.99
N VAL A 99 -48.67 -20.12 10.05
CA VAL A 99 -47.85 -20.48 11.24
C VAL A 99 -47.48 -21.96 11.31
N VAL A 100 -46.24 -22.27 11.73
CA VAL A 100 -45.80 -23.39 12.62
C VAL A 100 -44.30 -23.20 12.93
N GLY A 101 -43.71 -23.57 14.08
CA GLY A 101 -44.23 -24.24 15.28
C GLY A 101 -43.29 -24.04 16.49
N ARG A 102 -42.86 -25.11 17.18
CA ARG A 102 -41.90 -25.09 18.32
C ARG A 102 -41.14 -26.43 18.43
N THR A 103 -39.89 -26.42 18.91
CA THR A 103 -39.44 -26.92 20.25
C THR A 103 -37.90 -26.91 20.41
N THR A 104 -37.46 -26.86 21.68
CA THR A 104 -36.11 -27.22 22.18
C THR A 104 -36.25 -28.43 23.13
N PRO A 105 -35.22 -29.24 23.41
CA PRO A 105 -34.34 -28.92 24.57
C PRO A 105 -32.88 -29.44 24.49
N ASP A 106 -32.09 -29.03 25.49
CA ASP A 106 -30.77 -29.57 25.94
C ASP A 106 -31.02 -30.41 27.24
N PRO A 107 -30.07 -30.94 28.06
CA PRO A 107 -28.60 -31.10 27.94
C PRO A 107 -28.07 -32.50 28.36
N GLY A 108 -26.74 -32.74 28.34
CA GLY A 108 -26.13 -33.69 29.31
C GLY A 108 -24.86 -34.50 28.91
N PRO A 109 -24.11 -35.07 29.88
CA PRO A 109 -22.64 -34.96 29.86
C PRO A 109 -21.78 -36.22 30.21
N GLY A 110 -20.48 -36.15 29.91
CA GLY A 110 -19.38 -36.99 30.46
C GLY A 110 -18.02 -36.28 30.27
N ARG A 111 -17.04 -36.23 31.20
CA ARG A 111 -16.30 -37.27 31.98
C ARG A 111 -15.33 -38.10 31.12
N ALA A 112 -14.04 -38.30 31.48
CA ALA A 112 -13.23 -37.77 32.60
C ALA A 112 -11.70 -38.00 32.38
N ASP A 113 -10.87 -37.50 33.31
CA ASP A 113 -9.54 -38.05 33.73
C ASP A 113 -8.31 -38.00 32.76
N ALA A 114 -7.04 -37.92 33.20
CA ALA A 114 -6.44 -37.54 34.51
C ALA A 114 -4.89 -37.29 34.45
N ARG A 115 -4.34 -36.77 35.57
CA ARG A 115 -2.97 -36.93 36.14
C ARG A 115 -1.71 -36.21 35.55
N LYS A 116 -1.14 -35.34 36.41
CA LYS A 116 0.30 -35.03 36.64
C LYS A 116 1.03 -36.26 37.29
N PRO A 117 2.39 -36.38 37.34
CA PRO A 117 3.47 -35.39 37.68
C PRO A 117 4.71 -35.44 36.74
N GLY A 118 5.87 -34.79 36.96
CA GLY A 118 6.31 -33.75 37.92
C GLY A 118 7.59 -34.07 38.72
N SER A 119 8.75 -33.45 38.41
CA SER A 119 10.01 -33.46 39.21
C SER A 119 11.12 -32.49 38.69
N SER A 120 12.07 -32.09 39.56
CA SER A 120 13.31 -31.29 39.28
C SER A 120 14.16 -31.14 40.59
N PRO A 121 15.38 -30.52 40.63
CA PRO A 121 16.30 -30.08 39.57
C PRO A 121 17.54 -31.01 39.40
N PRO A 122 18.80 -30.85 39.92
CA PRO A 122 19.45 -29.85 40.82
C PRO A 122 20.61 -29.02 40.12
N PRO A 123 21.92 -28.87 40.54
CA PRO A 123 22.66 -27.58 40.34
C PRO A 123 24.16 -27.63 39.84
N SER A 124 24.89 -26.49 39.99
CA SER A 124 26.36 -26.23 39.98
C SER A 124 27.02 -25.64 38.69
N THR A 125 28.11 -24.84 38.71
CA THR A 125 28.57 -23.74 39.63
C THR A 125 29.65 -22.84 38.96
N ARG A 126 29.59 -21.50 39.22
CA ARG A 126 30.70 -20.49 39.32
C ARG A 126 31.70 -20.21 38.16
N GLY A 127 32.09 -18.92 38.05
CA GLY A 127 33.25 -18.38 37.31
C GLY A 127 32.87 -17.54 36.06
N GLY A 128 33.47 -16.39 35.73
CA GLY A 128 34.49 -15.54 36.38
C GLY A 128 34.56 -14.15 35.70
N ARG A 129 35.36 -13.19 36.22
CA ARG A 129 35.51 -11.81 35.68
C ARG A 129 36.99 -11.37 35.75
N PRO A 130 37.54 -10.65 34.75
CA PRO A 130 37.75 -9.18 34.82
C PRO A 130 37.32 -8.46 33.50
N SER A 131 36.82 -7.23 33.49
CA SER A 131 37.45 -5.91 33.73
C SER A 131 38.40 -5.42 32.61
N GLY A 132 38.03 -4.28 32.00
CA GLY A 132 38.84 -3.47 31.08
C GLY A 132 38.12 -2.13 30.87
N ALA A 133 38.86 -1.01 30.87
CA ALA A 133 38.28 0.35 30.88
C ALA A 133 38.96 1.26 29.85
N ILE A 134 38.17 2.10 29.18
CA ILE A 134 38.63 3.16 28.27
C ILE A 134 37.80 4.43 28.55
N ALA A 135 38.42 5.59 28.38
CA ALA A 135 37.99 6.86 28.98
C ALA A 135 36.84 7.59 28.25
N SER A 136 36.20 8.51 28.97
CA SER A 136 35.14 9.39 28.46
C SER A 136 35.69 10.55 27.62
N VAL A 137 35.04 10.84 26.49
CA VAL A 137 35.14 12.14 25.80
C VAL A 137 33.79 12.85 25.94
N LYS A 138 33.81 14.12 26.38
CA LYS A 138 32.59 14.93 26.52
C LYS A 138 32.37 15.75 25.25
N SER A 139 31.22 15.61 24.61
CA SER A 139 30.64 16.63 23.71
C SER A 139 29.24 16.97 24.22
N SER A 140 28.99 18.26 24.46
CA SER A 140 27.81 18.72 25.20
C SER A 140 26.87 19.55 24.33
N SER A 141 26.03 18.85 23.56
CA SER A 141 24.87 19.43 22.86
C SER A 141 23.61 18.71 23.34
N LYS A 142 22.96 19.22 24.40
CA LYS A 142 21.74 18.63 24.94
C LYS A 142 20.64 18.61 23.86
N PRO A 143 20.08 17.45 23.48
CA PRO A 143 18.76 17.42 22.87
C PRO A 143 17.74 17.98 23.88
N LYS A 144 16.61 18.48 23.40
CA LYS A 144 15.46 18.69 24.30
C LYS A 144 15.10 17.33 24.89
N SER A 145 15.07 17.23 26.23
CA SER A 145 14.58 16.04 26.89
C SER A 145 13.10 15.88 26.56
N LEU A 146 12.78 14.80 25.83
CA LEU A 146 11.41 14.27 25.74
C LEU A 146 10.86 14.09 27.16
N SER A 147 9.54 14.16 27.30
CA SER A 147 8.89 13.94 28.58
C SER A 147 9.19 12.51 29.09
N LEU A 148 9.10 12.31 30.41
CA LEU A 148 9.28 10.99 31.00
C LEU A 148 8.28 9.97 30.41
N GLU A 149 7.09 10.46 30.05
CA GLU A 149 5.97 9.72 29.45
C GLU A 149 6.27 9.33 27.98
N GLU A 150 6.79 10.27 27.18
CA GLU A 150 7.25 10.01 25.79
C GLU A 150 8.40 8.98 25.75
N LEU A 151 9.30 9.02 26.73
CA LEU A 151 10.38 8.04 26.88
C LEU A 151 9.86 6.66 27.35
N MET A 152 8.82 6.63 28.18
CA MET A 152 8.20 5.40 28.65
C MET A 152 7.45 4.64 27.55
N ASP A 153 6.66 5.31 26.70
CA ASP A 153 6.00 4.64 25.57
C ASP A 153 7.00 4.18 24.48
N GLN A 154 8.10 4.92 24.27
CA GLN A 154 9.19 4.44 23.39
C GLN A 154 9.91 3.19 23.95
N ALA A 155 10.03 3.07 25.27
CA ALA A 155 10.62 1.90 25.92
C ALA A 155 9.71 0.66 25.87
N LYS A 156 8.40 0.86 26.04
CA LYS A 156 7.33 -0.14 26.01
C LYS A 156 7.25 -0.91 24.68
N ASN A 157 7.49 -0.23 23.57
CA ASN A 157 7.38 -0.76 22.22
C ASN A 157 8.73 -0.76 21.45
N PHE A 158 9.88 -1.01 22.11
CA PHE A 158 11.18 -0.96 21.42
C PHE A 158 11.33 -2.01 20.30
N VAL A 159 11.11 -1.55 19.08
CA VAL A 159 11.46 -2.23 17.84
C VAL A 159 12.96 -2.09 17.63
N CYS A 160 13.69 -3.20 17.62
CA CYS A 160 15.12 -3.14 17.34
C CYS A 160 15.38 -2.73 15.89
N ARG A 161 16.14 -1.64 15.74
CA ARG A 161 16.49 -0.91 14.50
C ARG A 161 17.23 -1.73 13.43
N SER A 162 17.49 -3.02 13.66
CA SER A 162 18.19 -3.92 12.73
C SER A 162 17.43 -5.21 12.42
N CYS A 163 16.39 -5.58 13.19
CA CYS A 163 15.64 -6.83 13.02
C CYS A 163 14.11 -6.62 12.93
N SER A 164 13.64 -5.38 13.11
CA SER A 164 12.22 -4.97 13.23
C SER A 164 11.34 -5.95 14.04
N THR A 165 11.98 -6.55 15.05
CA THR A 165 11.43 -7.48 16.02
C THR A 165 11.26 -6.71 17.35
N PRO A 166 10.13 -6.82 18.05
CA PRO A 166 10.02 -6.30 19.41
C PRO A 166 11.07 -6.96 20.29
N VAL A 167 11.83 -6.17 21.05
CA VAL A 167 12.72 -6.71 22.07
C VAL A 167 11.97 -6.72 23.40
N PRO A 168 11.75 -7.88 24.05
CA PRO A 168 11.01 -7.93 25.29
C PRO A 168 11.68 -7.10 26.40
N VAL A 169 10.86 -6.45 27.22
CA VAL A 169 11.32 -5.41 28.16
C VAL A 169 12.38 -5.95 29.12
N GLY A 170 13.54 -5.28 29.16
CA GLY A 170 14.68 -5.67 30.00
C GLY A 170 15.72 -6.60 29.34
N HIS A 171 15.51 -7.05 28.11
CA HIS A 171 16.57 -7.71 27.32
C HIS A 171 17.61 -6.68 26.82
N LYS A 172 18.89 -7.07 26.81
CA LYS A 172 20.02 -6.21 26.37
C LYS A 172 20.23 -6.18 24.85
N PHE A 173 19.65 -7.15 24.13
CA PHE A 173 19.91 -7.41 22.71
C PHE A 173 18.64 -7.94 22.01
N CYS A 174 18.46 -7.69 20.71
CA CYS A 174 17.41 -8.33 19.89
C CYS A 174 17.62 -9.84 19.84
N GLY A 175 16.68 -10.62 20.37
CA GLY A 175 16.75 -12.09 20.36
C GLY A 175 16.77 -12.73 18.96
N ARG A 176 16.53 -11.96 17.89
CA ARG A 176 16.56 -12.42 16.49
C ARG A 176 17.83 -12.03 15.71
N CYS A 177 18.58 -11.00 16.12
CA CYS A 177 19.81 -10.56 15.40
C CYS A 177 21.00 -10.15 16.28
N GLY A 178 20.88 -10.16 17.60
CA GLY A 178 21.95 -9.79 18.53
C GLY A 178 22.23 -8.29 18.67
N ALA A 179 21.62 -7.39 17.88
CA ALA A 179 21.84 -5.95 17.98
C ALA A 179 21.39 -5.39 19.35
N ALA A 180 22.18 -4.47 19.92
CA ALA A 180 22.01 -3.98 21.29
C ALA A 180 20.81 -3.02 21.47
N VAL A 181 20.22 -3.04 22.67
CA VAL A 181 19.14 -2.12 23.10
C VAL A 181 19.75 -0.88 23.77
N PRO A 182 19.29 0.35 23.46
CA PRO A 182 19.75 1.56 24.13
C PRO A 182 19.52 1.54 25.65
N PRO A 183 20.46 2.08 26.46
CA PRO A 183 20.38 1.99 27.93
C PRO A 183 19.26 2.84 28.53
N GLU A 184 18.75 3.86 27.84
CA GLU A 184 17.61 4.67 28.31
C GLU A 184 16.37 3.79 28.55
N ILE A 185 16.12 2.86 27.62
CA ILE A 185 14.95 1.97 27.59
C ILE A 185 15.01 0.89 28.67
N MET A 186 16.22 0.53 29.12
CA MET A 186 16.41 -0.53 30.12
C MET A 186 15.93 -0.17 31.52
N ASN A 187 15.78 1.13 31.83
CA ASN A 187 15.59 1.62 33.20
C ASN A 187 14.13 1.98 33.56
N ALA A 188 13.20 1.96 32.60
CA ALA A 188 11.80 2.39 32.77
C ALA A 188 10.90 1.38 33.53
N ARG A 189 11.44 0.64 34.51
CA ARG A 189 10.94 -0.72 34.86
C ARG A 189 9.93 -0.82 36.01
N THR A 190 9.53 0.28 36.66
CA THR A 190 9.11 0.22 38.08
C THR A 190 7.65 0.54 38.45
N GLN A 191 6.72 0.73 37.52
CA GLN A 191 5.31 1.10 37.84
C GLN A 191 4.23 0.43 36.95
N PHE A 192 4.38 -0.84 36.55
CA PHE A 192 3.63 -1.38 35.41
C PHE A 192 2.80 -2.67 35.67
N PHE A 193 1.68 -2.55 36.41
CA PHE A 193 0.66 -3.64 36.48
C PHE A 193 -0.81 -3.17 36.57
N GLY A 194 -1.10 -1.90 36.86
CA GLY A 194 -2.48 -1.44 37.13
C GLY A 194 -3.30 -0.91 35.94
N GLN A 195 -2.68 -0.69 34.77
CA GLN A 195 -3.32 0.03 33.64
C GLN A 195 -3.50 -0.82 32.37
N LEU A 196 -3.35 -2.14 32.45
CA LEU A 196 -3.33 -3.00 31.25
C LEU A 196 -4.69 -3.20 30.57
N GLN A 197 -5.78 -2.83 31.26
CA GLN A 197 -7.17 -2.99 30.83
C GLN A 197 -7.98 -1.75 31.21
N ALA A 198 -7.83 -0.66 30.45
CA ALA A 198 -8.76 0.46 30.53
C ALA A 198 -10.02 0.14 29.70
N PRO A 199 -11.20 -0.04 30.32
CA PRO A 199 -12.44 -0.35 29.60
C PRO A 199 -12.74 0.71 28.53
N GLY A 200 -13.25 0.28 27.38
CA GLY A 200 -13.56 1.16 26.24
C GLY A 200 -12.35 1.72 25.47
N LYS A 201 -11.10 1.50 25.90
CA LYS A 201 -9.92 1.90 25.12
C LYS A 201 -9.58 0.87 24.03
N ALA A 202 -9.17 1.39 22.88
CA ALA A 202 -8.82 0.62 21.70
C ALA A 202 -7.31 0.33 21.61
N LYS A 203 -6.97 -0.73 20.89
CA LYS A 203 -5.61 -1.06 20.43
C LYS A 203 -5.62 -1.33 18.92
N LEU A 204 -4.52 -0.99 18.26
CA LEU A 204 -4.25 -1.36 16.87
C LEU A 204 -3.25 -2.53 16.86
N ILE A 205 -3.59 -3.62 16.18
CA ILE A 205 -2.73 -4.80 16.03
C ILE A 205 -2.19 -4.84 14.60
N LEU A 206 -0.87 -4.81 14.45
CA LEU A 206 -0.20 -4.97 13.16
C LEU A 206 -0.27 -6.42 12.71
N ILE A 207 -1.04 -6.71 11.67
CA ILE A 207 -1.12 -8.05 11.08
C ILE A 207 0.12 -8.30 10.20
N ARG A 208 0.81 -9.41 10.43
CA ARG A 208 1.89 -9.91 9.57
C ARG A 208 1.42 -11.17 8.84
N GLY A 209 1.85 -11.36 7.59
CA GLY A 209 1.30 -12.39 6.68
C GLY A 209 1.58 -13.85 7.06
N GLU A 210 2.30 -14.11 8.15
CA GLU A 210 2.74 -15.44 8.60
C GLU A 210 1.86 -16.00 9.75
N GLY A 211 0.67 -15.44 9.97
CA GLY A 211 -0.27 -15.87 11.02
C GLY A 211 0.11 -15.47 12.45
N VAL A 212 1.29 -14.89 12.66
CA VAL A 212 1.73 -14.31 13.94
C VAL A 212 1.18 -12.88 14.05
N GLU A 213 0.39 -12.63 15.10
CA GLU A 213 -0.04 -11.27 15.43
C GLU A 213 1.18 -10.41 15.81
N GLY A 214 1.32 -9.27 15.16
CA GLY A 214 2.49 -8.41 15.31
C GLY A 214 2.38 -7.44 16.49
N LEU A 215 3.06 -6.31 16.35
CA LEU A 215 3.08 -5.24 17.35
C LEU A 215 1.65 -4.75 17.62
N SER A 216 1.27 -4.69 18.90
CA SER A 216 0.08 -4.00 19.35
C SER A 216 0.43 -2.60 19.89
N TYR A 217 -0.39 -1.63 19.51
CA TYR A 217 -0.28 -0.23 19.92
C TYR A 217 -1.53 0.14 20.70
N GLN A 218 -1.39 0.53 21.97
CA GLN A 218 -2.52 0.93 22.81
C GLN A 218 -2.85 2.40 22.56
N LEU A 219 -4.11 2.71 22.21
CA LEU A 219 -4.56 4.07 21.93
C LEU A 219 -5.06 4.72 23.23
N ASN A 220 -4.13 5.04 24.14
CA ASN A 220 -4.44 5.52 25.48
C ASN A 220 -4.81 7.02 25.54
N ALA A 221 -4.16 7.87 24.74
CA ALA A 221 -4.37 9.31 24.71
C ALA A 221 -5.69 9.71 23.99
N GLU A 222 -5.88 11.01 23.74
CA GLU A 222 -6.99 11.52 22.92
C GLU A 222 -6.72 11.43 21.42
N GLN A 223 -5.47 11.60 20.99
CA GLN A 223 -5.03 11.62 19.58
C GLN A 223 -3.71 10.87 19.40
N HIS A 224 -3.60 10.11 18.30
CA HIS A 224 -2.45 9.28 17.98
C HIS A 224 -2.08 9.42 16.51
N VAL A 225 -1.02 10.19 16.25
CA VAL A 225 -0.52 10.41 14.90
C VAL A 225 0.36 9.24 14.47
N VAL A 226 0.07 8.70 13.29
CA VAL A 226 0.77 7.57 12.66
C VAL A 226 1.58 8.09 11.47
N GLY A 227 2.83 7.66 11.34
CA GLY A 227 3.69 8.05 10.23
C GLY A 227 5.18 7.83 10.51
N LYS A 228 6.06 8.18 9.57
CA LYS A 228 7.53 8.08 9.79
C LYS A 228 8.06 9.01 10.90
N ALA A 229 7.29 10.03 11.29
CA ALA A 229 7.57 10.95 12.39
C ALA A 229 6.36 11.12 13.32
N GLY A 230 5.48 10.10 13.39
CA GLY A 230 4.35 10.06 14.32
C GLY A 230 4.72 9.51 15.69
N GLN A 231 3.72 9.31 16.55
CA GLN A 231 3.84 8.50 17.76
C GLN A 231 3.93 7.00 17.39
N LEU A 232 3.07 6.54 16.47
CA LEU A 232 3.13 5.19 15.92
C LEU A 232 4.03 5.22 14.67
N VAL A 233 5.28 4.81 14.85
CA VAL A 233 6.33 4.93 13.82
C VAL A 233 6.40 3.67 12.94
N PHE A 234 6.29 3.86 11.63
CA PHE A 234 6.57 2.83 10.62
C PHE A 234 7.75 3.28 9.73
N PRO A 235 9.01 3.09 10.16
CA PRO A 235 10.17 3.62 9.45
C PRO A 235 10.48 2.80 8.18
N ASP A 236 10.30 1.48 8.26
CA ASP A 236 10.66 0.50 7.22
C ASP A 236 9.77 0.54 5.96
N ASP A 237 8.86 1.50 5.83
CA ASP A 237 7.89 1.53 4.74
C ASP A 237 7.96 2.81 3.90
N PRO A 238 8.49 2.76 2.67
CA PRO A 238 8.55 3.90 1.76
C PRO A 238 7.20 4.60 1.58
N PHE A 239 6.11 3.83 1.55
CA PHE A 239 4.74 4.31 1.29
C PHE A 239 4.08 5.06 2.46
N VAL A 240 4.75 5.20 3.61
CA VAL A 240 4.21 5.92 4.77
C VAL A 240 4.72 7.38 4.80
N SER A 241 3.80 8.36 4.82
CA SER A 241 4.15 9.79 5.00
C SER A 241 4.69 10.11 6.41
N PRO A 242 5.40 11.24 6.63
CA PRO A 242 5.89 11.64 7.96
C PRO A 242 4.79 11.77 9.01
N ARG A 243 3.70 12.45 8.66
CA ARG A 243 2.36 12.28 9.24
C ARG A 243 1.51 11.63 8.14
N HIS A 244 0.75 10.58 8.47
CA HIS A 244 -0.04 9.81 7.51
C HIS A 244 -1.51 9.76 7.94
N ALA A 245 -1.75 9.36 9.19
CA ALA A 245 -3.09 9.27 9.76
C ALA A 245 -3.09 9.81 11.19
N ASN A 246 -4.27 10.20 11.68
CA ASN A 246 -4.50 10.50 13.09
C ASN A 246 -5.69 9.66 13.57
N PHE A 247 -5.47 8.89 14.64
CA PHE A 247 -6.53 8.15 15.34
C PHE A 247 -6.89 8.92 16.60
N PHE A 248 -8.15 9.31 16.74
CA PHE A 248 -8.60 10.12 17.86
C PHE A 248 -9.96 9.64 18.37
N TYR A 249 -10.25 9.91 19.64
CA TYR A 249 -11.58 9.65 20.19
C TYR A 249 -12.48 10.86 20.00
N ARG A 250 -13.74 10.63 19.58
CA ARG A 250 -14.81 11.62 19.65
C ARG A 250 -16.04 10.97 20.25
N ASN A 251 -16.62 11.58 21.28
CA ASN A 251 -17.80 11.07 22.00
C ASN A 251 -17.65 9.62 22.53
N GLY A 252 -16.42 9.16 22.75
CA GLY A 252 -16.09 7.77 23.13
C GLY A 252 -15.79 6.84 21.94
N THR A 253 -16.28 7.15 20.73
CA THR A 253 -15.99 6.39 19.51
C THR A 253 -14.56 6.66 19.02
N LEU A 254 -13.89 5.62 18.48
CA LEU A 254 -12.61 5.78 17.79
C LEU A 254 -12.83 6.23 16.36
N CYS A 255 -12.20 7.33 15.95
CA CYS A 255 -12.20 7.84 14.59
C CYS A 255 -10.79 7.79 13.99
N VAL A 256 -10.70 7.65 12.67
CA VAL A 256 -9.47 7.82 11.89
C VAL A 256 -9.64 8.91 10.83
N ARG A 257 -8.60 9.72 10.63
CA ARG A 257 -8.50 10.73 9.56
C ARG A 257 -7.16 10.62 8.85
N ASP A 258 -7.18 10.80 7.53
CA ASP A 258 -5.98 10.96 6.70
C ASP A 258 -5.40 12.38 6.92
N GLU A 259 -4.12 12.49 7.24
CA GLU A 259 -3.43 13.75 7.57
C GLU A 259 -2.78 14.40 6.33
N GLY A 260 -3.38 14.20 5.14
CA GLY A 260 -2.84 14.65 3.86
C GLY A 260 -1.73 13.73 3.33
N SER A 261 -1.87 12.41 3.54
CA SER A 261 -0.92 11.42 3.06
C SER A 261 -0.94 11.26 1.54
N LEU A 262 0.22 10.92 0.97
CA LEU A 262 0.36 10.75 -0.48
C LEU A 262 -0.48 9.56 -0.99
N ASN A 263 -0.28 8.40 -0.35
CA ASN A 263 -0.85 7.12 -0.80
C ASN A 263 -2.28 6.88 -0.28
N GLY A 264 -2.65 7.48 0.85
CA GLY A 264 -3.97 7.33 1.47
C GLY A 264 -4.05 6.26 2.54
N VAL A 265 -4.98 6.46 3.47
CA VAL A 265 -5.50 5.39 4.36
C VAL A 265 -6.60 4.63 3.62
N TYR A 266 -6.57 3.30 3.61
CA TYR A 266 -7.63 2.47 3.02
C TYR A 266 -8.34 1.66 4.10
N VAL A 267 -9.67 1.67 4.13
CA VAL A 267 -10.48 0.94 5.13
C VAL A 267 -11.28 -0.17 4.46
N ARG A 268 -11.36 -1.35 5.08
CA ARG A 268 -12.04 -2.52 4.50
C ARG A 268 -13.53 -2.25 4.24
N VAL A 269 -14.02 -2.72 3.11
CA VAL A 269 -15.43 -2.71 2.74
C VAL A 269 -16.15 -3.87 3.44
N ARG A 270 -17.36 -3.63 3.94
CA ARG A 270 -18.24 -4.64 4.54
C ARG A 270 -19.43 -4.89 3.61
N GLY A 271 -19.25 -5.76 2.61
CA GLY A 271 -20.23 -5.99 1.55
C GLY A 271 -20.07 -5.00 0.40
N SER A 272 -21.03 -4.09 0.26
CA SER A 272 -21.10 -3.08 -0.82
C SER A 272 -20.90 -1.66 -0.29
N VAL A 273 -20.32 -0.77 -1.11
CA VAL A 273 -20.16 0.66 -0.80
C VAL A 273 -20.31 1.50 -2.08
N GLU A 274 -20.92 2.68 -1.95
CA GLU A 274 -20.98 3.66 -3.04
C GLU A 274 -19.60 4.24 -3.35
N ILE A 275 -19.31 4.42 -4.63
CA ILE A 275 -18.07 5.02 -5.15
C ILE A 275 -18.42 6.05 -6.23
N VAL A 276 -17.50 6.98 -6.49
CA VAL A 276 -17.62 7.99 -7.56
C VAL A 276 -16.30 8.08 -8.35
N PRO A 277 -16.28 8.71 -9.54
CA PRO A 277 -15.04 8.96 -10.26
C PRO A 277 -13.96 9.68 -9.42
N GLU A 278 -12.70 9.39 -9.73
CA GLU A 278 -11.47 9.67 -8.98
C GLU A 278 -11.31 8.90 -7.65
N ASP A 279 -12.28 8.09 -7.21
CA ASP A 279 -12.14 7.25 -6.03
C ASP A 279 -11.10 6.15 -6.22
N HIS A 280 -10.32 5.91 -5.16
CA HIS A 280 -9.32 4.86 -5.14
C HIS A 280 -9.74 3.70 -4.24
N PHE A 281 -9.47 2.47 -4.67
CA PHE A 281 -9.68 1.25 -3.89
C PHE A 281 -8.51 0.27 -4.09
N LEU A 282 -8.41 -0.70 -3.19
CA LEU A 282 -7.37 -1.72 -3.15
C LEU A 282 -8.02 -3.10 -3.15
N ALA A 283 -7.51 -3.99 -4.00
CA ALA A 283 -7.92 -5.38 -4.13
C ALA A 283 -6.69 -6.22 -4.49
N GLY A 284 -6.43 -7.31 -3.75
CA GLY A 284 -5.14 -8.01 -3.80
C GLY A 284 -3.99 -7.09 -3.34
N GLU A 285 -2.90 -7.05 -4.11
CA GLU A 285 -1.82 -6.05 -3.97
C GLU A 285 -2.06 -4.79 -4.83
N GLN A 286 -3.10 -4.79 -5.67
CA GLN A 286 -3.34 -3.75 -6.67
C GLN A 286 -4.12 -2.56 -6.08
N VAL A 287 -3.71 -1.34 -6.47
CA VAL A 287 -4.51 -0.12 -6.29
C VAL A 287 -5.19 0.23 -7.61
N PHE A 288 -6.44 0.62 -7.53
CA PHE A 288 -7.28 1.02 -8.66
C PHE A 288 -7.87 2.40 -8.41
N ARG A 289 -8.13 3.13 -9.49
CA ARG A 289 -8.95 4.35 -9.52
C ARG A 289 -10.16 4.12 -10.41
N VAL A 290 -11.32 4.62 -9.97
CA VAL A 290 -12.55 4.69 -10.74
C VAL A 290 -12.50 5.94 -11.61
N ASP A 291 -12.64 5.80 -12.92
CA ASP A 291 -12.52 6.91 -13.87
C ASP A 291 -13.84 7.10 -14.62
N ALA A 292 -14.27 8.36 -14.77
CA ALA A 292 -15.45 8.68 -15.57
C ALA A 292 -15.26 8.29 -17.04
N THR A 293 -16.34 7.92 -17.72
CA THR A 293 -16.33 7.62 -19.16
C THR A 293 -15.81 8.81 -19.99
N PRO A 294 -14.99 8.59 -21.03
CA PRO A 294 -14.62 9.64 -21.97
C PRO A 294 -15.88 10.26 -22.58
N LYS A 295 -16.01 11.59 -22.57
CA LYS A 295 -17.15 12.26 -23.22
C LYS A 295 -17.18 11.89 -24.71
N LEU A 296 -18.32 11.39 -25.17
CA LEU A 296 -18.54 10.95 -26.53
C LEU A 296 -18.59 12.17 -27.47
N ASN A 297 -17.43 12.59 -27.98
CA ASN A 297 -17.34 13.72 -28.90
C ASN A 297 -17.57 13.29 -30.35
N ASP A 298 -18.83 12.95 -30.63
CA ASP A 298 -19.34 12.63 -31.98
C ASP A 298 -20.08 13.85 -32.60
N GLN A 299 -19.87 15.03 -32.02
CA GLN A 299 -20.36 16.32 -32.53
C GLN A 299 -19.55 16.76 -33.76
N PRO A 300 -20.15 17.53 -34.69
CA PRO A 300 -19.40 18.10 -35.80
C PRO A 300 -18.37 19.12 -35.31
N GLY A 301 -17.26 19.26 -36.05
CA GLY A 301 -16.28 20.32 -35.85
C GLY A 301 -16.85 21.71 -36.15
N PRO A 302 -16.10 22.79 -35.86
CA PRO A 302 -16.50 24.16 -36.17
C PRO A 302 -16.75 24.44 -37.66
N ASP A 303 -16.28 23.55 -38.53
CA ASP A 303 -16.45 23.53 -39.98
C ASP A 303 -17.68 22.73 -40.45
N GLY A 304 -18.39 22.06 -39.53
CA GLY A 304 -19.49 21.14 -39.82
C GLY A 304 -19.08 19.69 -40.10
N THR A 305 -17.78 19.36 -40.07
CA THR A 305 -17.30 17.99 -40.38
C THR A 305 -17.48 17.08 -39.18
N TYR A 306 -18.22 15.98 -39.36
CA TYR A 306 -18.38 14.94 -38.32
C TYR A 306 -17.13 14.08 -38.18
N PHE A 307 -16.71 13.81 -36.94
CA PHE A 307 -15.58 12.93 -36.64
C PHE A 307 -15.96 11.45 -36.80
N TYR A 308 -15.80 10.91 -38.02
CA TYR A 308 -16.19 9.54 -38.35
C TYR A 308 -15.17 8.50 -37.86
N SER A 309 -15.29 8.10 -36.59
CA SER A 309 -14.52 7.02 -35.96
C SER A 309 -15.28 5.69 -35.94
N SER A 310 -14.57 4.58 -35.74
CA SER A 310 -15.16 3.26 -35.44
C SER A 310 -16.22 3.35 -34.31
N PRO A 311 -17.27 2.51 -34.35
CA PRO A 311 -18.31 2.49 -33.32
C PRO A 311 -17.74 2.33 -31.90
N LYS A 312 -17.98 3.33 -31.05
CA LYS A 312 -17.56 3.34 -29.65
C LYS A 312 -18.63 2.65 -28.81
N HIS A 313 -18.30 1.55 -28.14
CA HIS A 313 -19.23 0.94 -27.19
C HIS A 313 -19.46 1.90 -26.01
N GLN A 314 -20.72 2.22 -25.71
CA GLN A 314 -21.03 3.01 -24.53
C GLN A 314 -20.74 2.19 -23.27
N SER A 315 -20.27 2.87 -22.23
CA SER A 315 -19.77 2.31 -20.98
C SER A 315 -19.96 3.38 -19.91
N SER A 316 -20.39 3.05 -18.70
CA SER A 316 -20.71 4.06 -17.68
C SER A 316 -19.53 4.46 -16.78
N PHE A 317 -18.48 3.64 -16.74
CA PHE A 317 -17.22 3.95 -16.06
C PHE A 317 -16.07 3.14 -16.65
N ARG A 318 -14.83 3.50 -16.30
CA ARG A 318 -13.65 2.65 -16.51
C ARG A 318 -12.88 2.50 -15.20
N ILE A 319 -12.09 1.44 -15.10
CA ILE A 319 -11.16 1.23 -13.99
C ILE A 319 -9.74 1.36 -14.51
N THR A 320 -8.92 2.12 -13.80
CA THR A 320 -7.52 2.41 -14.11
C THR A 320 -6.66 1.90 -12.96
N GLN A 321 -5.74 0.96 -13.22
CA GLN A 321 -4.74 0.51 -12.26
C GLN A 321 -3.76 1.66 -11.94
N VAL A 322 -3.45 1.87 -10.66
CA VAL A 322 -2.48 2.87 -10.21
C VAL A 322 -1.21 2.17 -9.73
N LEU A 323 -0.10 2.44 -10.42
CA LEU A 323 1.21 1.86 -10.16
C LEU A 323 2.02 2.73 -9.18
N GLN A 324 3.10 2.16 -8.65
CA GLN A 324 4.06 2.90 -7.82
C GLN A 324 4.57 4.15 -8.57
N GLY A 325 4.62 5.29 -7.87
CA GLY A 325 4.98 6.58 -8.46
C GLY A 325 3.84 7.29 -9.19
N SER A 326 2.59 6.86 -8.98
CA SER A 326 1.37 7.42 -9.62
C SER A 326 1.32 7.24 -11.14
N GLY A 327 2.08 6.28 -11.68
CA GLY A 327 1.94 5.86 -13.07
C GLY A 327 0.62 5.14 -13.30
N LEU A 328 0.00 5.33 -14.46
CA LEU A 328 -1.22 4.60 -14.83
C LEU A 328 -0.85 3.27 -15.48
N GLY A 329 -1.46 2.18 -15.01
CA GLY A 329 -1.29 0.82 -15.52
C GLY A 329 -2.41 0.42 -16.47
N MET A 330 -2.87 -0.84 -16.36
CA MET A 330 -3.98 -1.34 -17.18
C MET A 330 -5.25 -0.51 -16.96
N THR A 331 -5.92 -0.15 -18.05
CA THR A 331 -7.17 0.63 -18.04
C THR A 331 -8.23 -0.13 -18.83
N VAL A 332 -9.39 -0.39 -18.24
CA VAL A 332 -10.50 -1.14 -18.86
C VAL A 332 -11.82 -0.44 -18.62
N CYS A 333 -12.58 -0.20 -19.69
CA CYS A 333 -13.96 0.31 -19.62
C CYS A 333 -14.93 -0.82 -19.23
N ALA A 334 -15.93 -0.50 -18.42
CA ALA A 334 -16.99 -1.43 -18.02
C ALA A 334 -17.75 -1.97 -19.24
N ARG A 335 -18.13 -3.25 -19.20
CA ARG A 335 -19.02 -3.85 -20.20
C ARG A 335 -20.45 -3.59 -19.76
N ASN A 336 -21.18 -2.82 -20.58
CA ASN A 336 -22.48 -2.27 -20.20
C ASN A 336 -22.33 -1.45 -18.89
N SER A 337 -23.00 -1.86 -17.82
CA SER A 337 -23.03 -1.22 -16.50
C SER A 337 -22.16 -1.92 -15.44
N SER A 338 -21.29 -2.88 -15.79
CA SER A 338 -20.51 -3.64 -14.79
C SER A 338 -19.08 -3.98 -15.21
N LEU A 339 -18.21 -4.19 -14.21
CA LEU A 339 -16.84 -4.66 -14.38
C LEU A 339 -16.42 -5.51 -13.18
N GLN A 340 -16.00 -6.76 -13.41
CA GLN A 340 -15.49 -7.65 -12.37
C GLN A 340 -13.95 -7.70 -12.37
N ILE A 341 -13.34 -7.65 -11.18
CA ILE A 341 -11.89 -7.72 -10.96
C ILE A 341 -11.56 -8.95 -10.12
N GLY A 342 -10.53 -9.70 -10.54
CA GLY A 342 -10.12 -10.92 -9.86
C GLY A 342 -8.82 -11.50 -10.39
N ARG A 343 -8.43 -12.65 -9.84
CA ARG A 343 -7.28 -13.43 -10.30
C ARG A 343 -7.62 -14.23 -11.57
N GLU A 344 -8.89 -14.61 -11.75
CA GLU A 344 -9.39 -15.37 -12.92
C GLU A 344 -10.89 -15.12 -13.19
N GLY A 345 -11.32 -15.13 -14.45
CA GLY A 345 -12.74 -15.04 -14.82
C GLY A 345 -13.43 -13.68 -14.58
N GLY A 346 -12.67 -12.61 -14.33
CA GLY A 346 -13.19 -11.23 -14.37
C GLY A 346 -13.01 -10.57 -15.74
N ASP A 347 -13.43 -9.31 -15.86
CA ASP A 347 -13.08 -8.43 -16.99
C ASP A 347 -11.61 -7.98 -16.92
N LEU A 348 -11.10 -7.78 -15.70
CA LEU A 348 -9.73 -7.40 -15.41
C LEU A 348 -9.09 -8.47 -14.51
N ASN A 349 -8.10 -9.19 -15.04
CA ASN A 349 -7.52 -10.37 -14.41
C ASN A 349 -6.05 -10.17 -14.00
N PHE A 350 -5.71 -10.54 -12.77
CA PHE A 350 -4.35 -10.47 -12.22
C PHE A 350 -3.84 -11.86 -11.79
N PRO A 351 -3.56 -12.79 -12.74
CA PRO A 351 -3.26 -14.19 -12.43
C PRO A 351 -2.02 -14.40 -11.55
N THR A 352 -1.11 -13.43 -11.50
CA THR A 352 0.12 -13.45 -10.69
C THR A 352 -0.05 -12.87 -9.28
N ASP A 353 -1.16 -12.20 -8.98
CA ASP A 353 -1.41 -11.61 -7.65
C ASP A 353 -1.94 -12.69 -6.69
N LEU A 354 -1.09 -13.14 -5.77
CA LEU A 354 -1.42 -14.18 -4.78
C LEU A 354 -2.40 -13.70 -3.70
N TYR A 355 -2.59 -12.40 -3.53
CA TYR A 355 -3.52 -11.81 -2.59
C TYR A 355 -4.89 -11.53 -3.23
N MET A 356 -4.97 -11.48 -4.56
CA MET A 356 -6.22 -11.42 -5.28
C MET A 356 -6.95 -12.78 -5.26
N SER A 357 -8.27 -12.73 -5.14
CA SER A 357 -9.14 -13.91 -5.12
C SER A 357 -9.67 -14.18 -6.54
N GLY A 358 -10.09 -15.41 -6.84
CA GLY A 358 -10.51 -15.82 -8.20
C GLY A 358 -11.45 -14.81 -8.83
N SER A 359 -12.66 -14.69 -8.26
CA SER A 359 -13.38 -13.42 -8.22
C SER A 359 -13.06 -12.71 -6.90
N HIS A 360 -12.86 -11.38 -6.93
CA HIS A 360 -12.46 -10.60 -5.73
C HIS A 360 -13.42 -9.44 -5.46
N CYS A 361 -13.68 -8.60 -6.45
CA CYS A 361 -14.65 -7.52 -6.35
C CYS A 361 -15.31 -7.21 -7.68
N LYS A 362 -16.47 -6.53 -7.63
CA LYS A 362 -17.22 -6.08 -8.79
C LYS A 362 -17.69 -4.65 -8.58
N ILE A 363 -17.62 -3.85 -9.64
CA ILE A 363 -18.20 -2.52 -9.69
C ILE A 363 -19.43 -2.60 -10.59
N GLU A 364 -20.55 -2.04 -10.11
CA GLU A 364 -21.80 -1.96 -10.87
C GLU A 364 -22.36 -0.54 -10.82
N GLU A 365 -22.85 -0.06 -11.95
CA GLU A 365 -23.71 1.12 -12.05
C GLU A 365 -25.16 0.71 -11.79
N SER A 366 -25.83 1.43 -10.88
CA SER A 366 -27.26 1.32 -10.65
C SER A 366 -27.84 2.70 -10.29
N GLY A 367 -28.94 3.09 -10.92
CA GLY A 367 -29.61 4.38 -10.67
C GLY A 367 -28.75 5.63 -10.95
N GLY A 368 -27.64 5.50 -11.68
CA GLY A 368 -26.66 6.57 -11.92
C GLY A 368 -25.57 6.71 -10.84
N GLY A 369 -25.60 5.87 -9.80
CA GLY A 369 -24.50 5.70 -8.84
C GLY A 369 -23.64 4.48 -9.17
N LEU A 370 -22.37 4.49 -8.75
CA LEU A 370 -21.48 3.32 -8.85
C LEU A 370 -21.36 2.64 -7.48
N THR A 371 -21.38 1.31 -7.45
CA THR A 371 -21.28 0.51 -6.23
C THR A 371 -20.14 -0.49 -6.35
N LEU A 372 -19.18 -0.44 -5.43
CA LEU A 372 -18.11 -1.44 -5.27
C LEU A 372 -18.58 -2.51 -4.29
N THR A 373 -18.58 -3.77 -4.71
CA THR A 373 -18.95 -4.93 -3.89
C THR A 373 -17.79 -5.91 -3.78
N ASP A 374 -17.42 -6.28 -2.54
CA ASP A 374 -16.50 -7.38 -2.27
C ASP A 374 -17.21 -8.73 -2.46
N MET A 375 -16.65 -9.63 -3.27
CA MET A 375 -17.28 -10.89 -3.65
C MET A 375 -16.89 -12.05 -2.71
N GLY A 376 -16.78 -11.77 -1.40
CA GLY A 376 -16.34 -12.74 -0.41
C GLY A 376 -14.84 -13.02 -0.47
N SER A 377 -14.04 -11.98 -0.76
CA SER A 377 -12.62 -12.13 -1.03
C SER A 377 -11.81 -12.49 0.23
N ARG A 378 -10.77 -13.30 0.06
CA ARG A 378 -9.98 -13.84 1.18
C ARG A 378 -9.35 -12.73 2.04
N ASN A 379 -8.79 -11.72 1.38
CA ASN A 379 -8.05 -10.63 2.02
C ASN A 379 -8.89 -9.36 2.23
N GLY A 380 -10.03 -9.24 1.54
CA GLY A 380 -10.89 -8.06 1.54
C GLY A 380 -10.54 -7.05 0.46
N THR A 381 -11.58 -6.35 0.00
CA THR A 381 -11.49 -5.10 -0.75
C THR A 381 -11.48 -3.91 0.22
N TYR A 382 -10.70 -2.87 -0.07
CA TYR A 382 -10.54 -1.69 0.79
C TYR A 382 -10.73 -0.40 -0.01
N ILE A 383 -11.37 0.63 0.55
CA ILE A 383 -11.60 1.93 -0.12
C ILE A 383 -10.76 3.04 0.53
N ARG A 384 -10.21 3.96 -0.27
CA ARG A 384 -9.44 5.12 0.21
C ARG A 384 -10.36 6.07 0.99
N LEU A 385 -9.87 6.52 2.14
CA LEU A 385 -10.57 7.40 3.05
C LEU A 385 -10.57 8.85 2.52
N LYS A 386 -11.76 9.46 2.37
CA LYS A 386 -11.95 10.85 1.88
C LYS A 386 -12.10 11.87 3.00
N ALA A 387 -12.79 11.46 4.06
CA ALA A 387 -13.12 12.24 5.25
C ALA A 387 -12.96 11.33 6.47
N GLU A 388 -13.00 11.89 7.68
CA GLU A 388 -12.90 11.09 8.90
C GLU A 388 -13.95 9.97 8.96
N ARG A 389 -13.57 8.81 9.50
CA ARG A 389 -14.43 7.63 9.60
C ARG A 389 -14.34 7.02 10.99
N GLU A 390 -15.49 6.68 11.55
CA GLU A 390 -15.60 5.90 12.79
C GLU A 390 -15.15 4.45 12.56
N LEU A 391 -14.47 3.87 13.54
CA LEU A 391 -13.90 2.52 13.50
C LEU A 391 -14.48 1.68 14.64
N GLY A 392 -15.02 0.52 14.29
CA GLY A 392 -15.52 -0.48 15.23
C GLY A 392 -14.47 -1.51 15.62
N HIS A 393 -14.80 -2.34 16.62
CA HIS A 393 -14.06 -3.56 16.89
C HIS A 393 -14.05 -4.46 15.64
N GLY A 394 -12.90 -5.03 15.30
CA GLY A 394 -12.72 -5.95 14.19
C GLY A 394 -12.54 -5.28 12.81
N ASP A 395 -12.51 -3.94 12.72
CA ASP A 395 -12.19 -3.28 11.46
C ASP A 395 -10.73 -3.47 11.04
N TYR A 396 -10.52 -3.50 9.73
CA TYR A 396 -9.20 -3.63 9.10
C TYR A 396 -8.94 -2.42 8.20
N LEU A 397 -7.70 -1.93 8.23
CA LEU A 397 -7.27 -0.81 7.40
C LEU A 397 -5.78 -0.91 7.00
N PHE A 398 -5.42 -0.31 5.88
CA PHE A 398 -4.03 -0.17 5.42
C PHE A 398 -3.52 1.25 5.63
N ILE A 399 -2.28 1.35 6.11
CA ILE A 399 -1.46 2.58 6.13
C ILE A 399 -0.13 2.25 5.44
N GLY A 400 0.10 2.78 4.25
CA GLY A 400 1.15 2.26 3.37
C GLY A 400 0.91 0.76 3.08
N ARG A 401 1.90 -0.09 3.35
CA ARG A 401 1.78 -1.56 3.22
C ARG A 401 1.55 -2.26 4.58
N LYS A 402 1.05 -1.54 5.60
CA LYS A 402 0.79 -2.09 6.95
C LYS A 402 -0.70 -2.29 7.16
N LEU A 403 -1.11 -3.56 7.28
CA LEU A 403 -2.47 -3.96 7.66
C LEU A 403 -2.61 -3.87 9.18
N LEU A 404 -3.56 -3.06 9.65
CA LEU A 404 -3.88 -2.87 11.06
C LEU A 404 -5.30 -3.39 11.33
N ARG A 405 -5.45 -4.23 12.36
CA ARG A 405 -6.75 -4.63 12.94
C ARG A 405 -7.06 -3.73 14.14
N VAL A 406 -8.27 -3.20 14.20
CA VAL A 406 -8.81 -2.44 15.33
C VAL A 406 -9.41 -3.42 16.33
N GLU A 407 -9.00 -3.34 17.60
CA GLU A 407 -9.67 -4.02 18.70
C GLU A 407 -10.02 -3.04 19.80
N ILE A 408 -11.31 -2.86 20.03
CA ILE A 408 -11.84 -2.10 21.17
C ILE A 408 -12.06 -3.09 22.31
N THR A 409 -11.52 -2.81 23.49
CA THR A 409 -11.81 -3.60 24.68
C THR A 409 -13.23 -3.28 25.14
N ALA A 410 -14.04 -4.30 25.43
CA ALA A 410 -15.37 -4.08 26.00
C ALA A 410 -15.31 -3.20 27.26
N ALA A 411 -16.37 -2.43 27.48
CA ALA A 411 -16.49 -1.53 28.62
C ALA A 411 -16.98 -2.27 29.88
#